data_AF-K5X8N4-F1
#
_entry.id   AF-K5X8N4-F1
#
_cell.length_a   1.000
_cell.length_b   1.000
_cell.length_c   1.000
_cell.angle_alpha   90.00
_cell.angle_beta   90.00
_cell.angle_gamma   90.00
#
_symmetry.space_group_name_H-M   'P 1'
#
loop_
_entity.id
_entity.type
_entity.pdbx_description
1 polymer ?
#
loop_
_entity_poly.entity_id
_entity_poly.type
_entity_poly.pdbx_seq_one_letter_code
_entity_poly.pdbx_strand_id
1 'polypeptide(L)'
;MPPKAASADTAELVELFKSIGLTQSKAAEAAKSPKSATTLKDIIRKKQLAGKNLDEKTGVLLAALAVQGNKLDEDERGYAVDAILDGRLKSTDQVSGNRMLGTVVMHLLSSLLVLSSRYQVSRVTPRPSRSGRL
;
A
#
# COMPACT_ATOMS: atom_id res chain seq x y z
N MET A 1 -1.87 -31.98 20.15
CA MET A 1 -2.32 -30.66 19.66
C MET A 1 -3.16 -30.89 18.41
N PRO A 2 -4.40 -30.36 18.31
CA PRO A 2 -5.26 -30.57 17.14
C PRO A 2 -4.77 -29.76 15.93
N PRO A 3 -4.75 -30.32 14.71
CA PRO A 3 -4.35 -29.59 13.51
C PRO A 3 -5.48 -28.64 13.11
N LYS A 4 -5.27 -27.34 13.27
CA LYS A 4 -6.31 -26.32 13.02
C LYS A 4 -6.34 -25.93 11.54
N ALA A 5 -7.44 -26.31 10.87
CA ALA A 5 -8.13 -25.54 9.84
C ALA A 5 -7.28 -24.99 8.67
N ALA A 6 -6.62 -25.85 7.88
CA ALA A 6 -5.95 -25.39 6.65
C ALA A 6 -6.86 -25.35 5.40
N SER A 7 -8.12 -25.80 5.50
CA SER A 7 -8.91 -26.20 4.31
C SER A 7 -10.12 -25.31 4.00
N ALA A 8 -10.64 -24.54 4.96
CA ALA A 8 -11.80 -23.65 4.72
C ALA A 8 -11.36 -22.22 4.39
N ASP A 9 -10.40 -21.69 5.15
CA ASP A 9 -9.91 -20.31 4.99
C ASP A 9 -9.32 -20.03 3.59
N THR A 10 -8.70 -21.04 2.96
CA THR A 10 -8.12 -20.89 1.62
C THR A 10 -9.19 -20.73 0.54
N ALA A 11 -10.34 -21.40 0.66
CA ALA A 11 -11.45 -21.25 -0.27
C ALA A 11 -12.07 -19.84 -0.18
N GLU A 12 -12.28 -19.35 1.05
CA GLU A 12 -12.79 -18.00 1.29
C GLU A 12 -11.82 -16.91 0.78
N LEU A 13 -10.51 -17.14 0.95
CA LEU A 13 -9.48 -16.26 0.39
C LEU A 13 -9.52 -16.24 -1.14
N VAL A 14 -9.68 -17.39 -1.78
CA VAL A 14 -9.79 -17.49 -3.24
C VAL A 14 -11.02 -16.72 -3.74
N GLU A 15 -12.17 -16.83 -3.09
CA GLU A 15 -13.36 -16.06 -3.46
C GLU A 15 -13.17 -14.55 -3.27
N LEU A 16 -12.55 -14.14 -2.16
CA LEU A 16 -12.21 -12.73 -1.92
C LEU A 16 -11.27 -12.20 -3.02
N PHE A 17 -10.27 -12.98 -3.41
CA PHE A 17 -9.32 -12.61 -4.46
C PHE A 17 -10.00 -12.57 -5.83
N LYS A 18 -10.93 -13.48 -6.12
CA LYS A 18 -11.76 -13.40 -7.34
C LYS A 18 -12.61 -12.12 -7.38
N SER A 19 -13.10 -11.65 -6.22
CA SER A 19 -13.90 -10.41 -6.14
C SER A 19 -13.13 -9.14 -6.53
N ILE A 20 -11.80 -9.19 -6.52
CA ILE A 20 -10.91 -8.11 -6.99
C ILE A 20 -10.37 -8.36 -8.41
N GLY A 21 -11.00 -9.25 -9.17
CA GLY A 21 -10.67 -9.51 -10.57
C GLY A 21 -9.61 -10.58 -10.81
N LEU A 22 -9.10 -11.26 -9.79
CA LEU A 22 -8.14 -12.36 -10.00
C LEU A 22 -8.82 -13.60 -10.61
N THR A 23 -8.16 -14.22 -11.57
CA THR A 23 -8.55 -15.54 -12.07
C THR A 23 -8.37 -16.61 -11.00
N GLN A 24 -9.10 -17.72 -11.13
CA GLN A 24 -9.06 -18.81 -10.16
C GLN A 24 -7.63 -19.36 -9.94
N SER A 25 -6.83 -19.49 -11.00
CA SER A 25 -5.43 -19.93 -10.88
C SER A 25 -4.59 -18.96 -10.05
N LYS A 26 -4.71 -17.64 -10.30
CA LYS A 26 -3.92 -16.63 -9.57
C LYS A 26 -4.40 -16.45 -8.13
N ALA A 27 -5.70 -16.51 -7.90
CA ALA A 27 -6.29 -16.50 -6.57
C ALA A 27 -5.82 -17.70 -5.74
N ALA A 28 -5.81 -18.90 -6.33
CA ALA A 28 -5.31 -20.11 -5.67
C ALA A 28 -3.81 -20.01 -5.35
N GLU A 29 -3.00 -19.48 -6.27
CA GLU A 29 -1.57 -19.22 -6.04
C GLU A 29 -1.32 -18.26 -4.88
N ALA A 30 -2.09 -17.17 -4.80
CA ALA A 30 -1.98 -16.21 -3.69
C ALA A 30 -2.43 -16.84 -2.36
N ALA A 31 -3.46 -17.69 -2.37
CA ALA A 31 -3.99 -18.37 -1.19
C ALA A 31 -3.05 -19.48 -0.67
N LYS A 32 -2.18 -20.06 -1.51
CA LYS A 32 -1.18 -21.06 -1.08
C LYS A 32 -0.15 -20.49 -0.08
N SER A 33 0.10 -19.18 -0.12
CA SER A 33 1.11 -18.56 0.72
C SER A 33 0.46 -17.76 1.86
N PRO A 34 0.37 -18.30 3.08
CA PRO A 34 -0.48 -17.73 4.14
C PRO A 34 -0.09 -16.29 4.53
N LYS A 35 1.21 -15.96 4.47
CA LYS A 35 1.69 -14.59 4.73
C LYS A 35 1.19 -13.61 3.66
N SER A 36 1.39 -13.94 2.39
CA SER A 36 0.93 -13.10 1.28
C SER A 36 -0.59 -13.03 1.20
N ALA A 37 -1.29 -14.13 1.49
CA ALA A 37 -2.75 -14.15 1.54
C ALA A 37 -3.30 -13.23 2.64
N THR A 38 -2.67 -13.22 3.83
CA THR A 38 -3.04 -12.33 4.93
C THR A 38 -2.81 -10.87 4.54
N THR A 39 -1.65 -10.54 3.95
CA THR A 39 -1.33 -9.19 3.48
C THR A 39 -2.30 -8.73 2.39
N LEU A 40 -2.64 -9.60 1.42
CA LEU A 40 -3.59 -9.27 0.36
C LEU A 40 -5.00 -9.04 0.91
N LYS A 41 -5.46 -9.90 1.82
CA LYS A 41 -6.76 -9.74 2.50
C LYS A 41 -6.83 -8.42 3.26
N ASP A 42 -5.76 -8.05 3.97
CA ASP A 42 -5.68 -6.80 4.72
C ASP A 42 -5.76 -5.58 3.79
N ILE A 43 -5.00 -5.59 2.69
CA ILE A 43 -5.06 -4.57 1.64
C ILE A 43 -6.47 -4.41 1.09
N ILE A 44 -7.12 -5.51 0.71
CA ILE A 44 -8.47 -5.51 0.12
C ILE A 44 -9.47 -4.89 1.09
N ARG A 45 -9.38 -5.24 2.38
CA ARG A 45 -10.25 -4.70 3.43
C ARG A 45 -9.99 -3.23 3.72
N LYS A 46 -8.73 -2.84 3.94
CA LYS A 46 -8.35 -1.45 4.28
C LYS A 46 -8.68 -0.47 3.16
N LYS A 47 -8.47 -0.86 1.90
CA LYS A 47 -8.72 -0.02 0.73
C LYS A 47 -10.12 -0.22 0.12
N GLN A 48 -10.96 -1.04 0.77
CA GLN A 48 -12.31 -1.39 0.34
C GLN A 48 -12.36 -1.73 -1.15
N LEU A 49 -11.46 -2.63 -1.56
CA LEU A 49 -11.32 -3.04 -2.97
C LEU A 49 -12.35 -4.10 -3.36
N ALA A 50 -12.88 -4.82 -2.36
CA ALA A 50 -13.97 -5.77 -2.57
C ALA A 50 -15.19 -5.02 -3.11
N GLY A 51 -15.61 -5.36 -4.34
CA GLY A 51 -16.74 -4.71 -5.03
C GLY A 51 -16.38 -3.57 -5.99
N LYS A 52 -15.10 -3.16 -6.08
CA LYS A 52 -14.66 -2.15 -7.06
C LYS A 52 -14.55 -2.67 -8.51
N ASN A 53 -14.91 -3.93 -8.78
CA ASN A 53 -14.77 -4.58 -10.09
C ASN A 53 -13.44 -4.25 -10.77
N LEU A 54 -12.35 -4.51 -10.05
CA LEU A 54 -11.01 -4.26 -10.58
C LEU A 54 -10.73 -5.20 -11.77
N ASP A 55 -10.00 -4.67 -12.76
CA ASP A 55 -9.57 -5.46 -13.90
C ASP A 55 -8.58 -6.55 -13.48
N GLU A 56 -8.53 -7.64 -14.24
CA GLU A 56 -7.62 -8.76 -13.99
C GLU A 56 -6.16 -8.30 -13.85
N LYS A 57 -5.73 -7.33 -14.67
CA LYS A 57 -4.38 -6.77 -14.59
C LYS A 57 -4.12 -6.15 -13.22
N THR A 58 -5.06 -5.35 -12.73
CA THR A 58 -4.97 -4.69 -11.41
C THR A 58 -4.96 -5.72 -10.29
N GLY A 59 -5.82 -6.74 -10.36
CA GLY A 59 -5.83 -7.86 -9.42
C GLY A 59 -4.48 -8.59 -9.37
N VAL A 60 -3.87 -8.88 -10.53
CA VAL A 60 -2.56 -9.52 -10.64
C VAL A 60 -1.45 -8.65 -10.03
N LEU A 61 -1.50 -7.32 -10.22
CA LEU A 61 -0.54 -6.39 -9.62
C LEU A 61 -0.67 -6.35 -8.09
N LEU A 62 -1.88 -6.35 -7.55
CA LEU A 62 -2.13 -6.39 -6.10
C LEU A 62 -1.65 -7.71 -5.49
N ALA A 63 -1.86 -8.83 -6.17
CA ALA A 63 -1.33 -10.12 -5.73
C ALA A 63 0.20 -10.13 -5.69
N ALA A 64 0.87 -9.58 -6.72
CA ALA A 64 2.32 -9.41 -6.73
C ALA A 64 2.80 -8.47 -5.61
N LEU A 65 2.06 -7.38 -5.37
CA LEU A 65 2.33 -6.45 -4.28
C LEU A 65 2.24 -7.14 -2.93
N ALA A 66 1.28 -8.03 -2.70
CA ALA A 66 1.16 -8.73 -1.42
C ALA A 66 2.33 -9.68 -1.12
N VAL A 67 3.01 -10.20 -2.16
CA VAL A 67 4.24 -10.99 -2.00
C VAL A 67 5.40 -10.11 -1.56
N GLN A 68 5.59 -8.95 -2.19
CA GLN A 68 6.67 -8.01 -1.90
C GLN A 68 6.41 -7.21 -0.61
N GLY A 69 5.15 -6.89 -0.35
CA GLY A 69 4.66 -6.07 0.75
C GLY A 69 4.92 -6.65 2.13
N ASN A 70 5.32 -7.92 2.23
CA ASN A 70 5.83 -8.49 3.48
C ASN A 70 7.11 -7.81 3.98
N LYS A 71 7.84 -7.12 3.10
CA LYS A 71 9.07 -6.37 3.44
C LYS A 71 8.82 -4.88 3.63
N LEU A 72 7.59 -4.43 3.40
CA LEU A 72 7.23 -3.02 3.36
C LEU A 72 6.35 -2.67 4.55
N ASP A 73 6.54 -1.46 5.04
CA ASP A 73 5.69 -0.93 6.11
C ASP A 73 4.26 -0.67 5.62
N GLU A 74 3.35 -0.46 6.57
CA GLU A 74 1.93 -0.30 6.27
C GLU A 74 1.66 0.91 5.36
N ASP A 75 2.33 2.04 5.60
CA ASP A 75 2.25 3.24 4.78
C ASP A 75 2.77 3.01 3.36
N GLU A 76 3.90 2.30 3.22
CA GLU A 76 4.50 1.97 1.93
C GLU A 76 3.60 1.05 1.10
N ARG A 77 2.99 0.06 1.75
CA ARG A 77 1.98 -0.82 1.14
C ARG A 77 0.76 -0.02 0.69
N GLY A 78 0.24 0.85 1.56
CA GLY A 78 -0.92 1.69 1.26
C GLY A 78 -0.69 2.55 0.00
N TYR A 79 0.48 3.18 -0.07
CA TYR A 79 0.87 4.00 -1.21
C TYR A 79 1.05 3.17 -2.49
N ALA A 80 1.68 1.99 -2.41
CA ALA A 80 1.83 1.12 -3.56
C ALA A 80 0.48 0.66 -4.13
N VAL A 81 -0.50 0.40 -3.28
CA VAL A 81 -1.87 0.11 -3.72
C VAL A 81 -2.46 1.30 -4.47
N ASP A 82 -2.35 2.52 -3.93
CA ASP A 82 -2.85 3.72 -4.62
C ASP A 82 -2.12 3.93 -5.96
N ALA A 83 -0.81 3.70 -6.01
CA ALA A 83 -0.02 3.81 -7.25
C ALA A 83 -0.43 2.78 -8.31
N ILE A 84 -0.89 1.58 -7.92
CA ILE A 84 -1.48 0.59 -8.83
C ILE A 84 -2.85 1.06 -9.32
N LEU A 85 -3.71 1.56 -8.41
CA LEU A 85 -5.05 2.04 -8.75
C LEU A 85 -5.03 3.29 -9.64
N ASP A 86 -4.06 4.18 -9.43
CA ASP A 86 -3.80 5.37 -10.25
C ASP A 86 -3.13 5.02 -11.59
N GLY A 87 -2.67 3.78 -11.76
CA GLY A 87 -2.01 3.30 -12.97
C GLY A 87 -0.56 3.79 -13.13
N ARG A 88 0.08 4.24 -12.05
CA ARG A 88 1.52 4.57 -12.03
C ARG A 88 2.37 3.31 -12.06
N LEU A 89 1.89 2.24 -11.43
CA LEU A 89 2.47 0.90 -11.50
C LEU A 89 1.61 0.03 -12.42
N LYS A 90 2.12 -0.30 -13.61
CA LYS A 90 1.38 -1.01 -14.66
C LYS A 90 1.82 -2.46 -14.86
N SER A 91 2.97 -2.83 -14.29
CA SER A 91 3.58 -4.15 -14.52
C SER A 91 4.10 -4.74 -13.22
N THR A 92 4.04 -6.07 -13.12
CA THR A 92 4.51 -6.82 -11.96
C THR A 92 6.01 -6.61 -11.69
N ASP A 93 6.81 -6.39 -12.74
CA ASP A 93 8.22 -5.99 -12.63
C ASP A 93 8.39 -4.63 -11.92
N GLN A 94 7.52 -3.66 -12.22
CA GLN A 94 7.54 -2.35 -11.55
C GLN A 94 7.15 -2.46 -10.08
N VAL A 95 6.26 -3.38 -9.74
CA VAL A 95 5.82 -3.70 -8.37
C VAL A 95 6.85 -4.56 -7.64
N SER A 96 7.65 -5.36 -8.34
CA SER A 96 8.60 -6.31 -7.75
C SER A 96 10.04 -5.79 -7.71
N GLY A 97 10.35 -4.75 -8.48
CA GLY A 97 11.70 -4.25 -8.67
C GLY A 97 12.02 -2.95 -7.93
N ASN A 98 13.24 -2.45 -8.16
CA ASN A 98 13.77 -1.20 -7.61
C ASN A 98 12.89 0.03 -7.88
N ARG A 99 12.04 -0.02 -8.90
CA ARG A 99 11.16 1.10 -9.29
C ARG A 99 10.05 1.35 -8.27
N MET A 100 9.57 0.30 -7.61
CA MET A 100 8.65 0.42 -6.48
C MET A 100 9.31 1.18 -5.33
N LEU A 101 10.49 0.72 -4.90
CA LEU A 101 11.31 1.39 -3.89
C LEU A 101 11.60 2.84 -4.25
N GLY A 102 11.96 3.13 -5.51
CA GLY A 102 12.18 4.51 -5.96
C GLY A 102 10.94 5.38 -5.84
N THR A 103 9.76 4.85 -6.14
CA THR A 103 8.49 5.59 -6.05
C THR A 103 8.09 5.84 -4.58
N VAL A 104 8.30 4.86 -3.71
CA VAL A 104 8.03 4.95 -2.28
C VAL A 104 9.00 5.91 -1.59
N VAL A 105 10.31 5.79 -1.87
CA VAL A 105 11.36 6.68 -1.36
C VAL A 105 11.14 8.13 -1.80
N MET A 106 10.79 8.37 -3.07
CA MET A 106 10.48 9.73 -3.55
C MET A 106 9.25 10.34 -2.87
N HIS A 107 8.24 9.51 -2.53
CA HIS A 107 7.06 9.99 -1.83
C HIS A 107 7.35 10.30 -0.36
N LEU A 108 8.09 9.42 0.35
CA LEU A 108 8.56 9.69 1.72
C LEU A 108 9.43 10.95 1.79
N LEU A 109 10.34 11.14 0.83
CA LEU A 109 11.16 12.37 0.75
C LEU A 109 10.31 13.61 0.49
N SER A 110 9.29 13.52 -0.37
CA SER A 110 8.37 14.64 -0.62
C SER A 110 7.54 15.00 0.62
N SER A 111 7.04 13.99 1.34
CA SER A 111 6.31 14.19 2.60
C SER A 111 7.20 14.79 3.70
N LEU A 112 8.47 14.38 3.80
CA LEU A 112 9.45 15.01 4.69
C LEU A 112 9.71 16.49 4.32
N LEU A 113 9.80 16.79 3.02
CA LEU A 113 10.03 18.16 2.54
C LEU A 113 8.88 19.10 2.92
N VAL A 114 7.64 18.64 2.75
CA VAL A 114 6.43 19.40 3.12
C VAL A 114 6.34 19.61 4.63
N LEU A 115 6.73 18.60 5.43
CA LEU A 115 6.73 18.71 6.89
C LEU A 115 7.81 19.69 7.39
N SER A 116 8.98 19.71 6.75
CA SER A 116 10.06 20.66 7.05
C SER A 116 9.71 22.11 6.68
N SER A 117 8.97 22.31 5.59
CA SER A 117 8.50 23.63 5.16
C SER A 117 7.51 24.27 6.13
N ARG A 118 6.66 23.47 6.80
CA ARG A 118 5.73 23.95 7.84
C ARG A 118 6.41 24.31 9.17
N TYR A 119 7.61 23.77 9.44
CA TYR A 119 8.32 24.06 10.69
C TYR A 119 9.06 25.41 10.68
N GLN A 120 9.34 25.98 9.50
CA GLN A 120 10.05 27.26 9.36
C GLN A 120 9.16 28.51 9.47
N VAL A 121 7.82 28.35 9.41
CA VAL A 121 6.89 29.51 9.39
C VAL A 121 6.48 29.99 10.80
N SER A 122 6.89 29.32 11.89
CA SER A 122 6.51 29.69 13.27
C SER A 122 7.57 30.48 14.07
N ARG A 123 8.67 30.97 13.46
CA ARG A 123 9.72 31.72 14.19
C ARG A 123 10.04 33.11 13.64
N VAL A 124 9.07 33.82 13.07
CA VAL A 124 9.28 35.23 12.73
C VAL A 124 8.05 36.06 13.13
N THR A 125 8.09 36.63 14.33
CA THR A 125 7.60 38.02 14.53
C THR A 125 8.55 38.78 15.46
N PRO A 126 8.69 40.11 15.27
CA PRO A 126 9.89 40.87 15.63
C PRO A 126 9.76 41.72 16.91
N ARG A 127 10.94 42.15 17.38
CA ARG A 127 11.35 43.01 18.51
C ARG A 127 10.30 43.94 19.18
N PRO A 128 10.46 44.19 20.50
CA PRO A 128 9.68 45.18 21.23
C PRO A 128 10.01 46.61 20.82
N SER A 129 8.96 47.42 20.66
CA SER A 129 9.02 48.84 20.36
C SER A 129 9.81 49.63 21.41
N ARG A 130 10.63 50.53 20.88
CA ARG A 130 11.57 51.42 21.57
C ARG A 130 10.83 52.38 22.51
N SER A 131 11.21 52.33 23.78
CA SER A 131 10.74 53.19 24.87
C SER A 131 10.90 54.69 24.55
N GLY A 132 9.88 55.46 24.91
CA GLY A 132 9.79 56.90 24.68
C GLY A 132 10.82 57.70 25.48
N ARG A 133 11.32 58.78 24.85
CA ARG A 133 11.97 59.91 25.51
C ARG A 133 10.89 60.95 25.82
N LEU A 134 10.81 61.35 27.09
CA LEU A 134 10.45 62.69 27.54
C LEU A 134 11.47 63.09 28.61
#